data_AF-A0A374WA87-F1
#
_entry.id   AF-A0A374WA87-F1
#
_cell.length_a   1.000
_cell.length_b   1.000
_cell.length_c   1.000
_cell.angle_alpha   90.00
_cell.angle_beta   90.00
_cell.angle_gamma   90.00
#
_symmetry.space_group_name_H-M   'P 1'
#
loop_
_entity.id
_entity.type
_entity.pdbx_description
1 polymer ?
#
loop_
_entity_poly.entity_id
_entity_poly.type
_entity_poly.pdbx_seq_one_letter_code
_entity_poly.pdbx_strand_id
1 'polypeptide(L)'
;MLQIIFLVIGLCIIVLALSFAFKRYARLILWSSAITLFAGTLLLVGIGVINPIDGDNTGSATFWGTIITLISGAALAFCAEMMKEGNKGKINKNGNIVTPVSEEQTADIDASVVLSGTLNTELAKKVFGKAIEAGYMEEHGSHYKWKESKVLLAYMCGRIYCGDYPERLKMETKTYWKFGMELFPDAELCTLFDTSDIGQSRQNRKDLTVPKNFQKIDIFFE
;
A
#
# COMPACT_ATOMS: atom_id res chain seq x y z
N MET A 1 34.60 28.21 8.82
CA MET A 1 33.57 28.25 7.76
C MET A 1 33.54 26.95 6.95
N LEU A 2 34.65 26.54 6.29
CA LEU A 2 34.68 25.31 5.48
C LEU A 2 34.39 24.00 6.26
N GLN A 3 34.93 23.83 7.47
CA GLN A 3 34.66 22.65 8.31
C GLN A 3 33.18 22.47 8.65
N ILE A 4 32.47 23.56 8.91
CA ILE A 4 31.02 23.53 9.21
C ILE A 4 30.24 23.09 7.96
N ILE A 5 30.65 23.58 6.78
CA ILE A 5 30.03 23.20 5.51
C ILE A 5 30.27 21.72 5.19
N PHE A 6 31.49 21.20 5.39
CA PHE A 6 31.77 19.77 5.21
C PHE A 6 30.99 18.89 6.19
N LEU A 7 30.82 19.34 7.43
CA LEU A 7 30.04 18.63 8.44
C LEU A 7 28.55 18.59 8.05
N VAL A 8 27.99 19.71 7.57
CA VAL A 8 26.62 19.79 7.09
C VAL A 8 26.40 18.90 5.85
N ILE A 9 27.32 18.92 4.89
CA ILE A 9 27.23 18.08 3.68
C ILE A 9 27.36 16.59 4.05
N GLY A 10 28.29 16.24 4.94
CA GLY A 10 28.43 14.88 5.45
C GLY A 10 27.17 14.39 6.15
N LEU A 11 26.57 15.24 6.99
CA LEU A 11 25.30 14.95 7.65
C LEU A 11 24.18 14.73 6.63
N CYS A 12 24.08 15.57 5.59
CA CYS A 12 23.09 15.39 4.51
C CYS A 12 23.26 14.06 3.78
N ILE A 13 24.50 13.66 3.45
CA ILE A 13 24.77 12.38 2.79
C ILE A 13 24.39 11.20 3.70
N ILE A 14 24.70 11.29 5.00
CA ILE A 14 24.32 10.27 5.99
C ILE A 14 22.80 10.16 6.10
N VAL A 15 22.08 11.28 6.17
CA VAL A 15 20.60 11.29 6.20
C VAL A 15 20.02 10.63 4.95
N LEU A 16 20.55 10.92 3.75
CA LEU A 16 20.09 10.31 2.50
C LEU A 16 20.37 8.80 2.46
N ALA A 17 21.57 8.37 2.87
CA ALA A 17 21.93 6.96 2.94
C ALA A 17 21.04 6.20 3.95
N LEU A 18 20.79 6.82 5.10
CA LEU A 18 19.84 6.31 6.09
C LEU A 18 18.45 6.22 5.47
N SER A 19 17.91 7.25 4.82
CA SER A 19 16.59 7.21 4.17
C SER A 19 16.47 6.07 3.14
N PHE A 20 17.53 5.82 2.36
CA PHE A 20 17.56 4.71 1.41
C PHE A 20 17.58 3.34 2.10
N ALA A 21 18.39 3.17 3.14
CA ALA A 21 18.43 1.95 3.95
C ALA A 21 17.11 1.72 4.71
N PHE A 22 16.51 2.79 5.25
CA PHE A 22 15.19 2.80 5.86
C PHE A 22 14.13 2.32 4.86
N LYS A 23 14.17 2.73 3.58
CA LYS A 23 13.20 2.26 2.58
C LYS A 23 13.22 0.74 2.38
N ARG A 24 14.36 0.07 2.58
CA ARG A 24 14.52 -1.38 2.38
C ARG A 24 14.35 -2.20 3.67
N TYR A 25 14.74 -1.65 4.82
CA TYR A 25 14.78 -2.37 6.11
C TYR A 25 14.00 -1.67 7.23
N ALA A 26 13.06 -0.79 6.89
CA ALA A 26 12.34 0.09 7.83
C ALA A 26 11.88 -0.64 9.09
N ARG A 27 11.24 -1.80 8.93
CA ARG A 27 10.67 -2.58 10.03
C ARG A 27 11.75 -3.09 11.00
N LEU A 28 12.85 -3.63 10.50
CA LEU A 28 13.89 -4.23 11.34
C LEU A 28 14.66 -3.15 12.11
N ILE A 29 14.91 -2.00 11.47
CA ILE A 29 15.58 -0.86 12.09
C ILE A 29 14.70 -0.21 13.17
N LEU A 30 13.40 -0.05 12.92
CA LEU A 30 12.49 0.56 13.89
C LEU A 30 12.24 -0.33 15.12
N TRP A 31 12.11 -1.65 14.94
CA TRP A 31 12.02 -2.59 16.05
C TRP A 31 13.32 -2.65 16.86
N SER A 32 14.48 -2.68 16.18
CA SER A 32 15.78 -2.63 16.86
C SER A 32 15.93 -1.36 17.68
N SER A 33 15.58 -0.19 17.10
CA SER A 33 15.64 1.10 17.80
C SER A 33 14.72 1.15 19.03
N ALA A 34 13.47 0.69 18.90
CA ALA A 34 12.52 0.65 20.00
C ALA A 34 13.00 -0.26 21.15
N ILE A 35 13.51 -1.45 20.82
CA ILE A 35 14.07 -2.38 21.82
C ILE A 35 15.31 -1.78 22.48
N THR A 36 16.22 -1.18 21.71
CA THR A 36 17.43 -0.55 22.25
C THR A 36 17.09 0.63 23.17
N LEU A 37 16.12 1.48 22.82
CA LEU A 37 15.68 2.60 23.66
C LEU A 37 15.02 2.11 24.95
N PHE A 38 14.17 1.09 24.86
CA PHE A 38 13.46 0.56 26.03
C PHE A 38 14.40 -0.21 26.98
N ALA A 39 15.21 -1.12 26.44
CA ALA A 39 16.17 -1.88 27.23
C ALA A 39 17.28 -0.98 27.81
N GLY A 40 17.78 -0.02 27.02
CA GLY A 40 18.80 0.92 27.45
C GLY A 40 18.32 1.81 28.59
N THR A 41 17.11 2.38 28.47
CA THR A 41 16.55 3.24 29.53
C THR A 41 16.27 2.47 30.81
N LEU A 42 15.71 1.27 30.73
CA LEU A 42 15.50 0.41 31.91
C LEU A 42 16.80 0.00 32.59
N LEU A 43 17.84 -0.28 31.81
CA LEU A 43 19.16 -0.63 32.34
C LEU A 43 19.83 0.57 33.02
N LEU A 44 19.74 1.78 32.45
CA LEU A 44 20.25 3.00 33.09
C LEU A 44 19.50 3.35 34.38
N VAL A 45 18.20 3.10 34.43
CA VAL A 45 17.39 3.25 35.66
C VAL A 45 17.77 2.17 36.67
N GLY A 46 17.94 0.92 36.24
CA GLY A 46 18.29 -0.22 37.11
C GLY A 46 19.71 -0.14 37.70
N ILE A 47 20.67 0.45 36.98
CA ILE A 47 22.02 0.73 37.51
C ILE A 47 22.01 1.96 38.44
N GLY A 48 20.95 2.77 38.42
CA GLY A 48 20.82 3.99 39.23
C GLY A 48 21.51 5.21 38.64
N VAL A 49 21.89 5.18 37.34
CA VAL A 49 22.44 6.34 36.62
C VAL A 49 21.36 7.39 36.38
N ILE A 50 20.13 6.94 36.13
CA ILE A 50 18.94 7.78 35.98
C ILE A 50 18.00 7.42 37.14
N ASN A 51 17.76 8.36 38.05
CA ASN A 51 16.76 8.19 39.10
C ASN A 51 15.50 9.00 38.73
N PRO A 52 14.47 8.37 38.13
CA PRO A 52 13.23 9.07 37.80
C PRO A 52 12.41 9.41 39.05
N ILE A 53 12.69 8.77 40.20
CA ILE A 53 11.98 8.94 41.47
C ILE A 53 12.97 9.58 42.46
N ASP A 54 13.52 10.73 42.08
CA ASP A 54 14.38 11.51 42.97
C ASP A 54 13.57 12.69 43.53
N GLY A 55 12.98 12.46 44.71
CA GLY A 55 12.17 13.43 45.44
C GLY A 55 10.80 13.74 44.81
N ASP A 56 9.99 14.50 45.56
CA ASP A 56 8.58 14.84 45.30
C ASP A 56 8.39 15.85 44.14
N ASN A 57 9.26 15.77 43.13
CA ASN A 57 9.37 16.74 42.06
C ASN A 57 8.87 16.14 40.75
N THR A 58 7.54 16.07 40.63
CA THR A 58 6.79 15.79 39.39
C THR A 58 7.11 16.79 38.25
N GLY A 59 8.01 17.75 38.46
CA GLY A 59 8.56 18.68 37.47
C GLY A 59 10.02 18.43 37.07
N SER A 60 10.67 17.37 37.55
CA SER A 60 12.07 17.07 37.19
C SER A 60 12.20 16.69 35.71
N ALA A 61 13.16 17.30 35.02
CA ALA A 61 13.47 17.01 33.62
C ALA A 61 13.84 15.54 33.39
N THR A 62 14.39 14.88 34.41
CA THR A 62 14.74 13.46 34.39
C THR A 62 13.49 12.58 34.39
N PHE A 63 12.50 12.91 35.21
CA PHE A 63 11.21 12.19 35.27
C PHE A 63 10.46 12.33 33.93
N TRP A 64 10.25 13.55 33.45
CA TRP A 64 9.59 13.78 32.16
C TRP A 64 10.40 13.24 30.98
N GLY A 65 11.73 13.30 31.03
CA GLY A 65 12.63 12.74 30.03
C GLY A 65 12.50 11.22 29.92
N THR A 66 12.41 10.51 31.04
CA THR A 66 12.15 9.05 31.03
C THR A 66 10.77 8.73 30.46
N ILE A 67 9.72 9.47 30.86
CA ILE A 67 8.36 9.28 30.34
C ILE A 67 8.31 9.53 28.82
N ILE A 68 8.88 10.63 28.34
CA ILE A 68 8.90 10.96 26.91
C ILE A 68 9.71 9.91 26.13
N THR A 69 10.80 9.40 26.69
CA THR A 69 11.60 8.36 26.03
C THR A 69 10.83 7.04 25.92
N LEU A 70 10.07 6.67 26.95
CA LEU A 70 9.20 5.49 26.92
C LEU A 70 8.04 5.67 25.92
N ILE A 71 7.40 6.84 25.91
CA ILE A 71 6.34 7.18 24.93
C ILE A 71 6.91 7.20 23.51
N SER A 72 8.12 7.71 23.32
CA SER A 72 8.81 7.72 22.02
C SER A 72 9.14 6.30 21.54
N GLY A 73 9.62 5.42 22.43
CA GLY A 73 9.81 3.99 22.14
C GLY A 73 8.52 3.30 21.73
N ALA A 74 7.41 3.58 22.43
CA ALA A 74 6.08 3.07 22.08
C ALA A 74 5.56 3.64 20.75
N ALA A 75 5.76 4.93 20.49
CA ALA A 75 5.42 5.56 19.22
C ALA A 75 6.23 4.98 18.06
N LEU A 76 7.51 4.68 18.27
CA LEU A 76 8.35 3.98 17.29
C LEU A 76 7.83 2.56 17.05
N ALA A 77 7.51 1.78 18.10
CA ALA A 77 6.91 0.46 17.92
C ALA A 77 5.56 0.52 17.17
N PHE A 78 4.72 1.51 17.49
CA PHE A 78 3.46 1.76 16.79
C PHE A 78 3.68 2.18 15.33
N CYS A 79 4.63 3.07 15.04
CA CYS A 79 5.03 3.42 13.68
C CYS A 79 5.59 2.20 12.92
N ALA A 80 6.30 1.30 13.59
CA ALA A 80 6.79 0.05 13.00
C ALA A 80 5.65 -0.90 12.64
N GLU A 81 4.62 -0.96 13.48
CA GLU A 81 3.37 -1.69 13.22
C GLU A 81 2.50 -1.01 12.16
N MET A 82 2.49 0.31 12.11
CA MET A 82 1.76 1.08 11.10
C MET A 82 2.45 0.99 9.73
N MET A 83 3.76 0.75 9.67
CA MET A 83 4.44 0.31 8.44
C MET A 83 4.12 -1.14 8.07
N LYS A 84 3.84 -1.99 9.06
CA LYS A 84 3.21 -3.29 8.82
C LYS A 84 1.81 -3.08 8.25
N GLU A 85 1.04 -2.04 8.60
CA GLU A 85 -0.25 -1.64 7.97
C GLU A 85 -0.14 -0.80 6.69
N GLY A 86 0.96 -0.11 6.40
CA GLY A 86 1.25 0.32 5.03
C GLY A 86 1.50 -0.87 4.10
N ASN A 87 1.99 -1.98 4.68
CA ASN A 87 2.20 -3.28 4.03
C ASN A 87 1.10 -4.33 4.34
N LYS A 88 0.11 -4.00 5.20
CA LYS A 88 -1.07 -4.81 5.65
C LYS A 88 -2.41 -4.14 5.31
N GLY A 89 -2.43 -2.88 4.90
CA GLY A 89 -3.42 -2.38 3.95
C GLY A 89 -3.37 -3.18 2.64
N LYS A 90 -2.28 -3.96 2.48
CA LYS A 90 -2.08 -5.03 1.51
C LYS A 90 -2.30 -6.47 2.02
N ILE A 91 -2.49 -6.75 3.31
CA ILE A 91 -2.82 -8.09 3.87
C ILE A 91 -3.49 -7.85 5.24
N ASN A 92 -4.62 -8.48 5.56
CA ASN A 92 -5.25 -8.55 6.91
C ASN A 92 -6.33 -7.49 7.26
N LYS A 93 -7.47 -7.53 6.58
CA LYS A 93 -8.77 -7.60 7.28
C LYS A 93 -9.49 -8.87 6.82
N ASN A 94 -9.05 -10.00 7.36
CA ASN A 94 -9.89 -11.10 7.81
C ASN A 94 -9.00 -12.07 8.57
N GLY A 95 -9.40 -12.34 9.81
CA GLY A 95 -8.64 -13.16 10.74
C GLY A 95 -8.52 -14.59 10.24
N ASN A 96 -7.31 -15.13 10.31
CA ASN A 96 -7.08 -16.45 10.88
C ASN A 96 -5.64 -16.49 11.41
N ILE A 97 -5.54 -17.03 12.62
CA ILE A 97 -4.30 -17.27 13.37
C ILE A 97 -3.61 -18.46 12.71
N VAL A 98 -2.34 -18.34 12.33
CA VAL A 98 -1.39 -19.46 12.37
C VAL A 98 0.00 -18.93 12.69
N THR A 99 0.55 -19.33 13.83
CA THR A 99 1.93 -19.14 14.31
C THR A 99 2.91 -20.03 13.50
N PRO A 100 4.23 -19.78 13.57
CA PRO A 100 5.21 -20.19 12.55
C PRO A 100 5.63 -21.65 12.70
N VAL A 101 6.07 -22.31 11.63
CA VAL A 101 7.16 -23.32 11.64
C VAL A 101 7.68 -23.54 10.22
N SER A 102 8.98 -23.85 10.20
CA SER A 102 9.92 -24.11 9.12
C SER A 102 9.51 -25.11 8.03
N GLU A 103 10.18 -24.90 6.89
CA GLU A 103 10.80 -25.87 5.96
C GLU A 103 9.99 -27.02 5.34
N GLU A 104 10.35 -27.22 4.06
CA GLU A 104 10.19 -28.39 3.19
C GLU A 104 8.90 -28.59 2.36
N GLN A 105 9.13 -28.34 1.06
CA GLN A 105 8.85 -29.22 -0.08
C GLN A 105 7.42 -29.36 -0.62
N THR A 106 7.32 -28.87 -1.87
CA THR A 106 6.65 -29.47 -3.05
C THR A 106 5.19 -29.92 -2.90
N ALA A 107 4.29 -29.22 -3.60
CA ALA A 107 3.66 -29.72 -4.84
C ALA A 107 2.44 -28.83 -5.16
N ASP A 108 2.42 -28.35 -6.40
CA ASP A 108 1.24 -28.15 -7.24
C ASP A 108 -0.10 -27.91 -6.52
N ILE A 109 -0.38 -26.64 -6.20
CA ILE A 109 -1.75 -26.19 -5.97
C ILE A 109 -2.04 -25.15 -7.04
N ASP A 110 -2.96 -25.52 -7.92
CA ASP A 110 -3.66 -24.68 -8.88
C ASP A 110 -4.18 -23.41 -8.17
N ALA A 111 -3.35 -22.38 -8.15
CA ALA A 111 -3.65 -21.11 -7.53
C ALA A 111 -4.55 -20.34 -8.49
N SER A 112 -5.83 -20.71 -8.51
CA SER A 112 -6.89 -19.94 -9.17
C SER A 112 -6.96 -18.53 -8.56
N VAL A 113 -7.11 -17.51 -9.40
CA VAL A 113 -7.24 -16.12 -8.94
C VAL A 113 -8.57 -15.94 -8.21
N VAL A 114 -8.53 -15.90 -6.87
CA VAL A 114 -9.73 -15.68 -6.06
C VAL A 114 -9.98 -14.18 -5.89
N LEU A 115 -11.00 -13.66 -6.56
CA LEU A 115 -11.55 -12.32 -6.30
C LEU A 115 -11.96 -12.19 -4.83
N SER A 116 -11.27 -11.33 -4.08
CA SER A 116 -11.44 -11.18 -2.63
C SER A 116 -11.92 -9.77 -2.26
N GLY A 117 -12.71 -9.66 -1.19
CA GLY A 117 -13.11 -8.37 -0.62
C GLY A 117 -14.00 -7.51 -1.53
N THR A 118 -13.69 -6.22 -1.65
CA THR A 118 -14.45 -5.21 -2.41
C THR A 118 -14.52 -5.51 -3.90
N LEU A 119 -13.52 -6.23 -4.44
CA LEU A 119 -13.48 -6.59 -5.86
C LEU A 119 -14.41 -7.75 -6.24
N ASN A 120 -14.88 -8.53 -5.26
CA ASN A 120 -15.74 -9.69 -5.47
C ASN A 120 -17.20 -9.26 -5.64
N THR A 121 -17.52 -8.77 -6.83
CA THR A 121 -18.90 -8.44 -7.22
C THR A 121 -19.36 -9.39 -8.32
N GLU A 122 -20.68 -9.64 -8.40
CA GLU A 122 -21.25 -10.47 -9.46
C GLU A 122 -20.97 -9.89 -10.86
N LEU A 123 -20.94 -8.55 -10.96
CA LEU A 123 -20.55 -7.86 -12.19
C LEU A 123 -19.07 -8.11 -12.54
N ALA A 124 -18.16 -8.02 -11.56
CA ALA A 124 -16.75 -8.27 -11.79
C ALA A 124 -16.49 -9.71 -12.26
N LYS A 125 -17.11 -10.71 -11.62
CA LYS A 125 -17.01 -12.12 -12.05
C LYS A 125 -17.45 -12.31 -13.49
N LYS A 126 -18.63 -11.78 -13.85
CA LYS A 126 -19.18 -11.87 -15.22
C LYS A 126 -18.24 -11.21 -16.24
N VAL A 127 -17.81 -9.98 -15.97
CA VAL A 127 -17.00 -9.20 -16.90
C VAL A 127 -15.59 -9.78 -17.04
N PHE A 128 -14.96 -10.19 -15.94
CA PHE A 128 -13.63 -10.82 -15.99
C PHE A 128 -13.68 -12.17 -16.69
N GLY A 129 -14.69 -13.01 -16.44
CA GLY A 129 -14.88 -14.26 -17.18
C GLY A 129 -14.96 -14.03 -18.70
N LYS A 130 -15.82 -13.10 -19.13
CA LYS A 130 -15.92 -12.72 -20.56
C LYS A 130 -14.61 -12.15 -21.12
N ALA A 131 -13.87 -11.38 -20.34
CA ALA A 131 -12.60 -10.80 -20.77
C ALA A 131 -11.49 -11.86 -20.88
N ILE A 132 -11.51 -12.91 -20.05
CA ILE A 132 -10.64 -14.08 -20.17
C ILE A 132 -10.99 -14.86 -21.44
N GLU A 133 -12.26 -15.18 -21.65
CA GLU A 133 -12.74 -15.89 -22.85
C GLU A 133 -12.40 -15.15 -24.15
N ALA A 134 -12.52 -13.82 -24.14
CA ALA A 134 -12.17 -12.97 -25.27
C ALA A 134 -10.65 -12.72 -25.41
N GLY A 135 -9.84 -13.27 -24.49
CA GLY A 135 -8.38 -13.23 -24.55
C GLY A 135 -7.73 -11.91 -24.13
N TYR A 136 -8.47 -10.99 -23.51
CA TYR A 136 -7.96 -9.70 -23.02
C TYR A 136 -7.18 -9.82 -21.71
N MET A 137 -7.48 -10.85 -20.93
CA MET A 137 -6.79 -11.16 -19.68
C MET A 137 -6.58 -12.65 -19.50
N GLU A 138 -5.59 -13.01 -18.70
CA GLU A 138 -5.26 -14.40 -18.35
C GLU A 138 -5.01 -14.52 -16.85
N GLU A 139 -5.33 -15.69 -16.29
CA GLU A 139 -4.95 -16.03 -14.92
C GLU A 139 -3.46 -16.41 -14.88
N HIS A 140 -2.71 -15.75 -14.00
CA HIS A 140 -1.28 -15.99 -13.82
C HIS A 140 -0.97 -16.17 -12.33
N GLY A 141 -1.35 -17.34 -11.81
CA GLY A 141 -1.26 -17.66 -10.39
C GLY A 141 -2.13 -16.72 -9.56
N SER A 142 -1.52 -15.86 -8.73
CA SER A 142 -2.26 -14.99 -7.81
C SER A 142 -2.76 -13.67 -8.40
N HIS A 143 -2.53 -13.40 -9.69
CA HIS A 143 -2.91 -12.15 -10.35
C HIS A 143 -3.42 -12.39 -11.78
N TYR A 144 -4.15 -11.42 -12.31
CA TYR A 144 -4.54 -11.38 -13.71
C TYR A 144 -3.51 -10.63 -14.54
N LYS A 145 -3.16 -11.18 -15.69
CA LYS A 145 -2.33 -10.49 -16.68
C LYS A 145 -3.23 -9.84 -17.73
N TRP A 146 -3.24 -8.51 -17.78
CA TRP A 146 -3.94 -7.75 -18.82
C TRP A 146 -3.08 -7.59 -20.08
N LYS A 147 -3.65 -7.82 -21.27
CA LYS A 147 -2.91 -7.81 -22.55
C LYS A 147 -3.01 -6.52 -23.35
N GLU A 148 -3.96 -5.66 -23.02
CA GLU A 148 -4.21 -4.41 -23.75
C GLU A 148 -3.61 -3.20 -23.01
N SER A 149 -3.93 -1.98 -23.46
CA SER A 149 -3.45 -0.76 -22.81
C SER A 149 -3.96 -0.61 -21.36
N LYS A 150 -3.13 -0.01 -20.48
CA LYS A 150 -3.49 0.34 -19.10
C LYS A 150 -4.72 1.25 -19.02
N VAL A 151 -4.90 2.14 -19.98
CA VAL A 151 -6.07 3.04 -20.05
C VAL A 151 -7.36 2.25 -20.31
N LEU A 152 -7.29 1.20 -21.13
CA LEU A 152 -8.44 0.33 -21.41
C LEU A 152 -8.77 -0.56 -20.20
N LEU A 153 -7.76 -1.01 -19.46
CA LEU A 153 -7.95 -1.67 -18.16
C LEU A 153 -8.63 -0.75 -17.16
N ALA A 154 -8.14 0.49 -17.03
CA ALA A 154 -8.72 1.49 -16.14
C ALA A 154 -10.18 1.80 -16.50
N TYR A 155 -10.52 1.79 -17.80
CA TYR A 155 -11.89 1.94 -18.29
C TYR A 155 -12.78 0.79 -17.87
N MET A 156 -12.34 -0.46 -18.10
CA MET A 156 -13.08 -1.65 -17.66
C MET A 156 -13.31 -1.64 -16.14
N CYS A 157 -12.26 -1.40 -15.36
CA CYS A 157 -12.38 -1.32 -13.90
C CYS A 157 -13.28 -0.17 -13.43
N GLY A 158 -13.21 0.99 -14.08
CA GLY A 158 -14.10 2.13 -13.79
C GLY A 158 -15.56 1.80 -14.05
N ARG A 159 -15.86 1.08 -15.15
CA ARG A 159 -17.21 0.59 -15.45
C ARG A 159 -17.71 -0.41 -14.39
N ILE A 160 -16.87 -1.34 -13.94
CA ILE A 160 -17.23 -2.38 -12.97
C ILE A 160 -17.47 -1.79 -11.58
N TYR A 161 -16.53 -0.98 -11.07
CA TYR A 161 -16.51 -0.59 -9.65
C TYR A 161 -17.03 0.83 -9.40
N CYS A 162 -16.93 1.72 -10.38
CA CYS A 162 -17.39 3.10 -10.24
C CYS A 162 -18.68 3.38 -11.01
N GLY A 163 -19.13 2.47 -11.89
CA GLY A 163 -20.28 2.75 -12.75
C GLY A 163 -19.97 3.80 -13.82
N ASP A 164 -18.72 3.89 -14.26
CA ASP A 164 -18.35 4.73 -15.40
C ASP A 164 -19.10 4.28 -16.66
N TYR A 165 -19.32 5.20 -17.61
CA TYR A 165 -20.01 4.89 -18.85
C TYR A 165 -19.54 5.78 -20.02
N PRO A 166 -19.66 5.30 -21.27
CA PRO A 166 -19.42 6.08 -22.45
C PRO A 166 -20.65 6.95 -22.75
N GLU A 167 -20.46 8.26 -22.92
CA GLU A 167 -21.53 9.17 -23.34
C GLU A 167 -21.21 9.80 -24.69
N ARG A 168 -22.13 9.68 -25.64
CA ARG A 168 -22.06 10.39 -26.92
C ARG A 168 -22.92 11.65 -26.83
N LEU A 169 -22.31 12.81 -26.95
CA LEU A 169 -23.04 14.07 -27.05
C LEU A 169 -23.70 14.17 -28.44
N LYS A 170 -24.99 14.53 -28.49
CA LYS A 170 -25.80 14.53 -29.73
C LYS A 170 -25.22 15.39 -30.86
N MET A 171 -24.43 16.41 -30.52
CA MET A 171 -23.82 17.34 -31.48
C MET A 171 -22.37 16.98 -31.83
N GLU A 172 -21.79 15.95 -31.21
CA GLU A 172 -20.40 15.56 -31.42
C GLU A 172 -20.28 14.11 -31.90
N THR A 173 -19.34 13.87 -32.81
CA THR A 173 -18.97 12.53 -33.27
C THR A 173 -18.13 11.77 -32.23
N LYS A 174 -17.76 12.43 -31.13
CA LYS A 174 -16.88 11.90 -30.09
C LYS A 174 -17.70 11.31 -28.94
N THR A 175 -17.19 10.21 -28.39
CA THR A 175 -17.70 9.59 -27.17
C THR A 175 -16.76 9.95 -26.02
N TYR A 176 -17.33 10.44 -24.93
CA TYR A 176 -16.62 10.86 -23.74
C TYR A 176 -16.73 9.83 -22.63
N TRP A 177 -15.67 9.72 -21.84
CA TRP A 177 -15.68 8.88 -20.64
C TRP A 177 -16.31 9.67 -19.50
N LYS A 178 -17.53 9.29 -19.11
CA LYS A 178 -18.21 9.85 -17.95
C LYS A 178 -17.93 9.00 -16.73
N PHE A 179 -17.49 9.67 -15.67
CA PHE A 179 -17.12 9.02 -14.42
C PHE A 179 -18.38 8.86 -13.58
N GLY A 180 -18.58 7.69 -13.01
CA GLY A 180 -19.60 7.45 -12.02
C GLY A 180 -19.11 7.87 -10.62
N MET A 181 -19.11 6.93 -9.68
CA MET A 181 -18.59 7.16 -8.33
C MET A 181 -17.10 7.55 -8.35
N GLU A 182 -16.72 8.42 -7.40
CA GLU A 182 -15.33 8.85 -7.26
C GLU A 182 -14.46 7.79 -6.57
N LEU A 183 -15.05 6.95 -5.72
CA LEU A 183 -14.34 5.90 -4.99
C LEU A 183 -13.92 4.78 -5.95
N PHE A 184 -12.63 4.77 -6.30
CA PHE A 184 -12.01 3.77 -7.16
C PHE A 184 -11.07 2.88 -6.32
N PRO A 185 -11.23 1.54 -6.31
CA PRO A 185 -10.42 0.63 -5.49
C PRO A 185 -9.02 0.40 -6.10
N ASP A 186 -8.23 1.47 -6.22
CA ASP A 186 -6.95 1.47 -6.95
C ASP A 186 -5.94 0.47 -6.40
N ALA A 187 -5.77 0.43 -5.08
CA ALA A 187 -4.77 -0.43 -4.43
C ALA A 187 -5.07 -1.93 -4.64
N GLU A 188 -6.35 -2.31 -4.56
CA GLU A 188 -6.81 -3.69 -4.75
C GLU A 188 -6.63 -4.11 -6.21
N LEU A 189 -7.02 -3.24 -7.16
CA LEU A 189 -6.87 -3.50 -8.60
C LEU A 189 -5.41 -3.56 -9.05
N CYS A 190 -4.57 -2.67 -8.53
CA CYS A 190 -3.14 -2.69 -8.82
C CYS A 190 -2.49 -4.01 -8.37
N THR A 191 -2.93 -4.55 -7.23
CA THR A 191 -2.47 -5.85 -6.73
C THR A 191 -3.03 -7.00 -7.58
N LEU A 192 -4.32 -6.92 -7.94
CA LEU A 192 -4.99 -7.94 -8.75
C LEU A 192 -4.37 -8.09 -10.14
N PHE A 193 -3.92 -7.00 -10.75
CA PHE A 193 -3.36 -7.00 -12.12
C PHE A 193 -1.82 -6.90 -12.17
N ASP A 194 -1.15 -6.94 -11.02
CA ASP A 194 0.29 -6.71 -10.87
C ASP A 194 0.80 -5.49 -11.68
N THR A 195 0.06 -4.37 -11.59
CA THR A 195 0.38 -3.12 -12.27
C THR A 195 0.19 -1.95 -11.32
N SER A 196 0.92 -0.86 -11.53
CA SER A 196 0.74 0.38 -10.78
C SER A 196 -0.19 1.36 -11.50
N ASP A 197 -0.74 2.31 -10.75
CA ASP A 197 -1.32 3.57 -11.24
C ASP A 197 -2.55 3.39 -12.16
N ILE A 198 -3.38 2.37 -11.93
CA ILE A 198 -4.62 2.18 -12.70
C ILE A 198 -5.59 3.35 -12.44
N GLY A 199 -5.74 3.75 -11.18
CA GLY A 199 -6.57 4.86 -10.73
C GLY A 199 -6.09 6.19 -11.28
N GLN A 200 -4.77 6.42 -11.31
CA GLN A 200 -4.21 7.60 -11.98
C GLN A 200 -4.49 7.57 -13.49
N SER A 201 -4.36 6.40 -14.13
CA SER A 201 -4.70 6.24 -15.55
C SER A 201 -6.17 6.55 -15.83
N ARG A 202 -7.08 6.25 -14.90
CA ARG A 202 -8.48 6.71 -14.96
C ARG A 202 -8.53 8.23 -14.81
N GLN A 203 -8.00 8.79 -13.71
CA GLN A 203 -8.12 10.23 -13.43
C GLN A 203 -7.55 11.15 -14.52
N ASN A 204 -6.46 10.74 -15.17
CA ASN A 204 -5.88 11.45 -16.31
C ASN A 204 -6.82 11.56 -17.53
N ARG A 205 -7.91 10.79 -17.56
CA ARG A 205 -8.92 10.77 -18.61
C ARG A 205 -10.22 11.45 -18.21
N LYS A 206 -10.25 12.15 -17.08
CA LYS A 206 -11.43 12.93 -16.67
C LYS A 206 -11.78 13.93 -17.77
N ASP A 207 -13.03 13.93 -18.20
CA ASP A 207 -13.58 14.77 -19.27
C ASP A 207 -12.93 14.58 -20.66
N LEU A 208 -12.13 13.52 -20.86
CA LEU A 208 -11.57 13.16 -22.15
C LEU A 208 -12.42 12.11 -22.86
N THR A 209 -12.08 11.86 -24.12
CA THR A 209 -12.71 10.80 -24.90
C THR A 209 -12.46 9.43 -24.28
N VAL A 210 -13.35 8.48 -24.54
CA VAL A 210 -13.12 7.07 -24.18
C VAL A 210 -11.84 6.53 -24.87
N PRO A 211 -11.16 5.54 -24.26
CA PRO A 211 -10.00 4.93 -24.89
C PRO A 211 -10.33 4.27 -26.23
N LYS A 212 -9.28 4.07 -27.06
CA LYS A 212 -9.42 3.28 -28.28
C LYS A 212 -9.88 1.87 -27.93
N ASN A 213 -10.74 1.30 -28.77
CA ASN A 213 -11.32 -0.04 -28.59
C ASN A 213 -12.26 -0.20 -27.39
N PHE A 214 -12.76 0.88 -26.77
CA PHE A 214 -13.69 0.79 -25.64
C PHE A 214 -14.95 -0.04 -25.95
N GLN A 215 -15.42 -0.02 -27.20
CA GLN A 215 -16.59 -0.80 -27.61
C GLN A 215 -16.38 -2.30 -27.41
N LYS A 216 -15.14 -2.78 -27.54
CA LYS A 216 -14.81 -4.20 -27.32
C LYS A 216 -14.95 -4.59 -25.85
N ILE A 217 -14.76 -3.63 -24.94
CA ILE A 217 -14.95 -3.80 -23.50
C ILE A 217 -16.43 -3.67 -23.13
N ASP A 218 -17.16 -2.74 -23.75
CA ASP A 218 -18.58 -2.51 -23.47
C ASP A 218 -19.46 -3.74 -23.70
N ILE A 219 -19.12 -4.56 -24.70
CA ILE A 219 -19.80 -5.85 -25.00
C ILE A 219 -19.79 -6.80 -23.79
N PHE A 220 -18.81 -6.67 -22.88
CA PHE A 220 -18.77 -7.50 -21.68
C PHE A 220 -19.87 -7.15 -20.67
N PHE A 221 -20.40 -5.92 -20.72
CA PHE A 221 -21.41 -5.41 -19.80
C PHE A 221 -22.85 -5.66 -20.27
N GLU A 222 -23.03 -6.05 -21.54
CA GLU A 222 -24.30 -6.52 -22.10
C GLU A 222 -24.68 -7.92 -21.56
#